data_AF-A0A1M5DAP4-F1
#
_entry.id   AF-A0A1M5DAP4-F1
#
_cell.length_a   1.000
_cell.length_b   1.000
_cell.length_c   1.000
_cell.angle_alpha   90.00
_cell.angle_beta   90.00
_cell.angle_gamma   90.00
#
_symmetry.space_group_name_H-M   'P 1'
#
loop_
_entity.id
_entity.type
_entity.pdbx_description
1 polymer ?
#
loop_
_entity_poly.entity_id
_entity_poly.type
_entity_poly.pdbx_seq_one_letter_code
_entity_poly.pdbx_strand_id
1 'polypeptide(L)'
;MTNLSKVYTMRKGILLIIFLISGFAMAQTTVNLEDQCNCEVLSGTLVTAPGTTTPTGADVGDIYVNTNTGTIYFWDGGSWELTSTDSQQLQVFSFNPANNQLTLTLENGGTFNADLSSLTGDGNITSTTIDVSGDVNALLGDVVLEIGDDAVTNAKLADDAVQTENILSGGVDQVLVTDAVGTVVWVNRSSFTAIADQISITGVGTVADPFKVEDLSIVTSKLGDDAVTNAKLADDAVQTENILSGGNDKVLVTDAVGTVAWVDKSSFDAIADQVTITGVGTTLDPFKVEDLSIVTAKLADGAVTTVKLGDDAVTNAKLADNAVQTENILSGGNDKVLVTDAVGTVAWVDKSSFDAIADQVTITGVGTTLDPFKVEDLSIVTAKLADGAVTTVKLGDDAVTNAKLADDAVQTENILNGTILTEDISSGGNDKVLVTDAVGTVAWVDKSSFDAIA
;
A
#
# COMPACT_ATOMS: atom_id res chain seq x y z
N MET A 1 -84.98 37.30 -29.74
CA MET A 1 -86.29 37.24 -30.43
C MET A 1 -86.16 37.97 -31.75
N THR A 2 -86.61 37.36 -32.84
CA THR A 2 -86.68 37.94 -34.20
C THR A 2 -87.97 38.73 -34.40
N ASN A 3 -87.96 39.73 -35.30
CA ASN A 3 -89.01 40.13 -36.27
C ASN A 3 -88.58 41.46 -36.95
N LEU A 4 -88.58 41.65 -38.29
CA LEU A 4 -89.71 41.73 -39.25
C LEU A 4 -90.63 42.95 -39.02
N SER A 5 -91.25 43.64 -40.02
CA SER A 5 -91.12 43.69 -41.51
C SER A 5 -92.15 44.71 -42.08
N LYS A 6 -92.10 45.00 -43.40
CA LYS A 6 -93.16 45.60 -44.29
C LYS A 6 -93.48 47.11 -44.15
N VAL A 7 -93.52 47.94 -45.21
CA VAL A 7 -94.19 47.96 -46.56
C VAL A 7 -95.61 48.53 -46.53
N TYR A 8 -95.92 49.48 -47.43
CA TYR A 8 -97.26 49.58 -48.08
C TYR A 8 -97.25 50.33 -49.43
N THR A 9 -98.24 50.05 -50.31
CA THR A 9 -98.35 50.59 -51.68
C THR A 9 -99.83 50.85 -52.07
N MET A 10 -100.08 51.90 -52.87
CA MET A 10 -101.20 52.23 -53.81
C MET A 10 -102.61 51.56 -53.75
N ARG A 11 -103.63 52.32 -54.20
CA ARG A 11 -104.90 51.92 -54.92
C ARG A 11 -105.70 53.19 -55.35
N LYS A 12 -106.71 53.22 -56.24
CA LYS A 12 -107.02 52.58 -57.56
C LYS A 12 -108.45 53.01 -58.04
N GLY A 13 -108.74 53.07 -59.36
CA GLY A 13 -110.08 52.97 -59.99
C GLY A 13 -110.47 54.09 -60.99
N ILE A 14 -111.49 54.00 -61.88
CA ILE A 14 -112.42 52.92 -62.32
C ILE A 14 -113.25 53.38 -63.58
N LEU A 15 -113.59 52.50 -64.56
CA LEU A 15 -114.70 52.47 -65.60
C LEU A 15 -115.13 53.75 -66.42
N LEU A 16 -115.85 53.76 -67.58
CA LEU A 16 -116.12 52.90 -68.79
C LEU A 16 -117.09 53.71 -69.76
N ILE A 17 -117.28 53.31 -71.04
CA ILE A 17 -118.43 53.59 -72.00
C ILE A 17 -118.27 54.63 -73.18
N ILE A 18 -118.82 54.27 -74.38
CA ILE A 18 -119.19 55.06 -75.63
C ILE A 18 -118.04 55.52 -76.58
N PHE A 19 -118.09 55.48 -77.94
CA PHE A 19 -118.86 54.77 -79.02
C PHE A 19 -118.21 55.19 -80.40
N LEU A 20 -117.53 54.34 -81.19
CA LEU A 20 -117.97 53.49 -82.33
C LEU A 20 -118.67 54.16 -83.56
N ILE A 21 -118.09 53.94 -84.78
CA ILE A 21 -118.68 53.80 -86.15
C ILE A 21 -118.35 54.85 -87.27
N SER A 22 -117.70 54.35 -88.35
CA SER A 22 -117.60 54.73 -89.80
C SER A 22 -117.51 56.21 -90.27
N GLY A 23 -116.78 56.60 -91.34
CA GLY A 23 -115.96 55.86 -92.33
C GLY A 23 -116.45 56.03 -93.78
N PHE A 24 -115.61 56.50 -94.72
CA PHE A 24 -115.77 56.33 -96.18
C PHE A 24 -114.52 56.76 -97.00
N ALA A 25 -114.45 56.23 -98.23
CA ALA A 25 -113.63 56.63 -99.39
C ALA A 25 -112.11 56.35 -99.40
N MET A 26 -111.68 55.57 -100.40
CA MET A 26 -110.28 55.44 -100.83
C MET A 26 -110.02 56.32 -102.06
N ALA A 27 -108.83 56.92 -102.13
CA ALA A 27 -108.25 57.43 -103.38
C ALA A 27 -106.77 57.03 -103.41
N GLN A 28 -106.37 56.30 -104.45
CA GLN A 28 -104.98 55.94 -104.71
C GLN A 28 -104.34 57.08 -105.53
N THR A 29 -103.17 57.56 -105.12
CA THR A 29 -102.38 58.56 -105.86
C THR A 29 -100.93 58.13 -106.01
N THR A 30 -100.34 58.53 -107.13
CA THR A 30 -99.06 58.06 -107.66
C THR A 30 -97.85 58.65 -106.93
N VAL A 31 -96.71 57.96 -107.06
CA VAL A 31 -95.37 58.30 -106.57
C VAL A 31 -94.87 59.67 -107.08
N ASN A 32 -94.09 60.36 -106.24
CA ASN A 32 -92.94 61.20 -106.62
C ASN A 32 -92.05 61.33 -105.36
N LEU A 33 -90.90 60.65 -105.31
CA LEU A 33 -90.01 60.58 -104.14
C LEU A 33 -88.58 60.24 -104.61
N GLU A 34 -87.90 61.24 -105.16
CA GLU A 34 -86.52 61.13 -105.68
C GLU A 34 -85.51 62.01 -104.89
N ASP A 35 -85.91 62.55 -103.74
CA ASP A 35 -85.16 63.58 -103.01
C ASP A 35 -85.06 63.25 -101.50
N GLN A 36 -84.21 62.27 -101.17
CA GLN A 36 -83.71 62.00 -99.81
C GLN A 36 -82.24 61.53 -99.90
N CYS A 37 -81.39 62.07 -99.03
CA CYS A 37 -79.92 61.87 -99.00
C CYS A 37 -79.10 62.62 -100.06
N ASN A 38 -79.46 63.87 -100.30
CA ASN A 38 -78.50 64.94 -100.58
C ASN A 38 -77.94 65.41 -99.21
N CYS A 39 -76.61 65.40 -99.02
CA CYS A 39 -75.95 66.15 -97.95
C CYS A 39 -75.13 67.24 -98.63
N GLU A 40 -75.62 68.47 -98.58
CA GLU A 40 -75.07 69.59 -99.33
C GLU A 40 -74.14 70.45 -98.46
N VAL A 41 -72.97 70.80 -99.00
CA VAL A 41 -72.08 71.78 -98.35
C VAL A 41 -72.45 73.16 -98.88
N LEU A 42 -73.27 73.86 -98.11
CA LEU A 42 -73.71 75.21 -98.38
C LEU A 42 -72.62 76.21 -97.96
N SER A 43 -72.55 77.35 -98.64
CA SER A 43 -71.62 78.41 -98.28
C SER A 43 -72.16 79.80 -98.61
N GLY A 44 -71.74 80.78 -97.82
CA GLY A 44 -72.21 82.17 -97.95
C GLY A 44 -71.99 82.94 -96.64
N THR A 45 -72.71 84.03 -96.45
CA THR A 45 -72.49 84.94 -95.31
C THR A 45 -73.66 85.01 -94.32
N LEU A 46 -74.70 84.19 -94.50
CA LEU A 46 -75.99 84.32 -93.79
C LEU A 46 -75.95 83.67 -92.39
N VAL A 47 -75.35 82.49 -92.26
CA VAL A 47 -75.18 81.80 -90.97
C VAL A 47 -73.99 82.42 -90.25
N THR A 48 -74.26 83.37 -89.36
CA THR A 48 -73.23 84.12 -88.60
C THR A 48 -73.17 83.73 -87.12
N ALA A 49 -74.10 82.88 -86.67
CA ALA A 49 -74.22 82.43 -85.29
C ALA A 49 -75.00 81.09 -85.24
N PRO A 50 -74.83 80.29 -84.17
CA PRO A 50 -75.60 79.07 -83.95
C PRO A 50 -77.08 79.39 -83.66
N GLY A 51 -77.96 78.38 -83.78
CA GLY A 51 -79.42 78.52 -83.63
C GLY A 51 -80.12 79.21 -84.80
N THR A 52 -79.41 79.57 -85.88
CA THR A 52 -80.02 80.27 -87.04
C THR A 52 -80.66 79.30 -88.02
N THR A 53 -81.80 79.68 -88.61
CA THR A 53 -82.63 78.80 -89.46
C THR A 53 -82.61 79.14 -90.95
N THR A 54 -81.74 80.07 -91.35
CA THR A 54 -81.65 80.62 -92.72
C THR A 54 -80.20 80.51 -93.22
N PRO A 55 -79.91 80.06 -94.46
CA PRO A 55 -80.86 79.74 -95.54
C PRO A 55 -81.73 78.53 -95.23
N THR A 56 -83.01 78.62 -95.60
CA THR A 56 -84.00 77.55 -95.46
C THR A 56 -83.88 76.58 -96.63
N GLY A 57 -84.06 75.28 -96.37
CA GLY A 57 -83.92 74.22 -97.37
C GLY A 57 -82.65 73.38 -97.22
N ALA A 58 -81.96 73.48 -96.08
CA ALA A 58 -80.91 72.55 -95.69
C ALA A 58 -81.50 71.29 -95.04
N ASP A 59 -80.89 70.16 -95.32
CA ASP A 59 -81.23 68.84 -94.77
C ASP A 59 -80.34 68.47 -93.57
N VAL A 60 -80.79 67.53 -92.74
CA VAL A 60 -80.08 67.10 -91.53
C VAL A 60 -78.69 66.58 -91.88
N GLY A 61 -77.65 67.21 -91.33
CA GLY A 61 -76.25 66.87 -91.60
C GLY A 61 -75.58 67.71 -92.68
N ASP A 62 -76.30 68.64 -93.33
CA ASP A 62 -75.67 69.66 -94.18
C ASP A 62 -74.66 70.48 -93.40
N ILE A 63 -73.69 71.06 -94.11
CA ILE A 63 -72.62 71.87 -93.54
C ILE A 63 -72.64 73.25 -94.18
N TYR A 64 -72.64 74.30 -93.35
CA TYR A 64 -72.54 75.69 -93.80
C TYR A 64 -71.18 76.28 -93.47
N VAL A 65 -70.44 76.67 -94.50
CA VAL A 65 -69.20 77.43 -94.34
C VAL A 65 -69.50 78.92 -94.50
N ASN A 66 -69.34 79.69 -93.42
CA ASN A 66 -69.43 81.15 -93.52
C ASN A 66 -68.21 81.70 -94.28
N THR A 67 -68.42 82.25 -95.47
CA THR A 67 -67.34 82.69 -96.36
C THR A 67 -66.69 84.02 -95.96
N ASN A 68 -67.29 84.78 -95.03
CA ASN A 68 -66.66 85.96 -94.45
C ASN A 68 -65.75 85.62 -93.26
N THR A 69 -66.13 84.65 -92.41
CA THR A 69 -65.39 84.33 -91.18
C THR A 69 -64.60 83.02 -91.24
N GLY A 70 -64.85 82.17 -92.23
CA GLY A 70 -64.34 80.79 -92.31
C GLY A 70 -64.97 79.83 -91.30
N THR A 71 -65.91 80.27 -90.48
CA THR A 71 -66.54 79.45 -89.42
C THR A 71 -67.46 78.41 -90.04
N ILE A 72 -67.35 77.16 -89.58
CA ILE A 72 -68.13 76.03 -90.06
C ILE A 72 -69.22 75.68 -89.05
N TYR A 73 -70.45 75.63 -89.55
CA TYR A 73 -71.66 75.20 -88.84
C TYR A 73 -72.23 73.94 -89.49
N PHE A 74 -73.02 73.16 -88.76
CA PHE A 74 -73.76 72.01 -89.31
C PHE A 74 -75.26 72.14 -89.02
N TRP A 75 -76.12 71.61 -89.89
CA TRP A 75 -77.57 71.64 -89.70
C TRP A 75 -78.03 70.42 -88.90
N ASP A 76 -78.64 70.64 -87.73
CA ASP A 76 -79.11 69.55 -86.87
C ASP A 76 -80.53 69.04 -87.22
N GLY A 77 -81.20 69.68 -88.18
CA GLY A 77 -82.59 69.45 -88.56
C GLY A 77 -83.57 70.56 -88.13
N GLY A 78 -83.15 71.45 -87.23
CA GLY A 78 -83.90 72.64 -86.84
C GLY A 78 -83.12 73.94 -87.03
N SER A 79 -81.80 73.91 -86.84
CA SER A 79 -80.92 75.09 -86.91
C SER A 79 -79.46 74.74 -87.26
N TRP A 80 -78.70 75.75 -87.67
CA TRP A 80 -77.26 75.69 -87.84
C TRP A 80 -76.53 75.79 -86.50
N GLU A 81 -75.62 74.88 -86.19
CA GLU A 81 -74.91 74.79 -84.89
C GLU A 81 -73.38 74.79 -85.01
N LEU A 82 -72.70 75.25 -83.95
CA LEU A 82 -71.24 75.48 -83.91
C LEU A 82 -70.46 74.24 -83.44
N THR A 83 -69.16 74.18 -83.73
CA THR A 83 -68.37 72.94 -83.74
C THR A 83 -67.26 72.83 -82.67
N SER A 84 -67.20 73.68 -81.62
CA SER A 84 -66.06 73.67 -80.67
C SER A 84 -66.35 73.96 -79.18
N THR A 85 -65.44 73.45 -78.34
CA THR A 85 -65.22 73.75 -76.90
C THR A 85 -63.71 73.71 -76.60
N ASP A 86 -63.23 74.31 -75.49
CA ASP A 86 -61.80 74.31 -75.11
C ASP A 86 -61.50 73.56 -73.80
N SER A 87 -60.23 73.56 -73.34
CA SER A 87 -59.76 72.80 -72.16
C SER A 87 -58.66 73.56 -71.42
N GLN A 88 -58.88 73.76 -70.11
CA GLN A 88 -58.06 74.64 -69.24
C GLN A 88 -56.68 74.04 -68.89
N GLN A 89 -55.67 74.91 -68.75
CA GLN A 89 -54.29 74.55 -68.41
C GLN A 89 -53.84 75.06 -67.02
N LEU A 90 -52.75 74.50 -66.52
CA LEU A 90 -52.18 74.76 -65.19
C LEU A 90 -50.97 75.70 -65.34
N GLN A 91 -51.05 76.90 -64.75
CA GLN A 91 -50.07 77.97 -64.93
C GLN A 91 -48.88 77.91 -63.96
N VAL A 92 -49.10 77.52 -62.70
CA VAL A 92 -48.03 77.51 -61.68
C VAL A 92 -48.14 76.25 -60.83
N PHE A 93 -46.98 75.62 -60.58
CA PHE A 93 -46.79 74.56 -59.60
C PHE A 93 -45.56 74.94 -58.76
N SER A 94 -45.72 75.24 -57.48
CA SER A 94 -44.63 75.70 -56.61
C SER A 94 -44.75 75.21 -55.18
N PHE A 95 -43.63 74.85 -54.57
CA PHE A 95 -43.53 74.53 -53.15
C PHE A 95 -42.88 75.70 -52.41
N ASN A 96 -43.51 76.12 -51.31
CA ASN A 96 -42.95 77.11 -50.41
C ASN A 96 -42.42 76.42 -49.14
N PRO A 97 -41.08 76.28 -48.98
CA PRO A 97 -40.49 75.62 -47.81
C PRO A 97 -40.63 76.43 -46.51
N ALA A 98 -40.97 77.72 -46.57
CA ALA A 98 -41.15 78.53 -45.36
C ALA A 98 -42.47 78.24 -44.63
N ASN A 99 -43.45 77.61 -45.30
CA ASN A 99 -44.73 77.21 -44.72
C ASN A 99 -45.19 75.80 -45.14
N ASN A 100 -44.26 74.97 -45.65
CA ASN A 100 -44.48 73.61 -46.17
C ASN A 100 -45.69 73.46 -47.12
N GLN A 101 -46.02 74.49 -47.90
CA GLN A 101 -47.21 74.48 -48.74
C GLN A 101 -46.89 74.29 -50.23
N LEU A 102 -47.51 73.29 -50.84
CA LEU A 102 -47.50 73.05 -52.28
C LEU A 102 -48.72 73.74 -52.93
N THR A 103 -48.49 74.63 -53.89
CA THR A 103 -49.51 75.48 -54.52
C THR A 103 -49.62 75.19 -56.02
N LEU A 104 -50.85 75.09 -56.53
CA LEU A 104 -51.19 74.89 -57.92
C LEU A 104 -52.20 75.96 -58.38
N THR A 105 -51.97 76.59 -59.54
CA THR A 105 -52.86 77.62 -60.12
C THR A 105 -53.28 77.27 -61.55
N LEU A 106 -54.55 77.48 -61.89
CA LEU A 106 -55.14 77.27 -63.22
C LEU A 106 -55.33 78.60 -63.97
N GLU A 107 -55.38 78.54 -65.30
CA GLU A 107 -55.46 79.72 -66.16
C GLU A 107 -56.71 80.61 -65.93
N ASN A 108 -57.82 80.06 -65.45
CA ASN A 108 -59.01 80.85 -65.06
C ASN A 108 -58.92 81.53 -63.68
N GLY A 109 -57.80 81.40 -62.97
CA GLY A 109 -57.57 81.96 -61.63
C GLY A 109 -57.88 81.02 -60.45
N GLY A 110 -58.38 79.79 -60.71
CA GLY A 110 -58.55 78.78 -59.66
C GLY A 110 -57.21 78.36 -59.02
N THR A 111 -57.16 78.28 -57.69
CA THR A 111 -55.94 77.90 -56.93
C THR A 111 -56.22 76.76 -55.96
N PHE A 112 -55.26 75.83 -55.79
CA PHE A 112 -55.29 74.76 -54.80
C PHE A 112 -53.97 74.73 -54.01
N ASN A 113 -54.07 74.61 -52.68
CA ASN A 113 -52.93 74.61 -51.77
C ASN A 113 -53.00 73.37 -50.87
N ALA A 114 -51.95 72.54 -50.87
CA ALA A 114 -51.77 71.42 -49.96
C ALA A 114 -50.70 71.74 -48.92
N ASP A 115 -51.03 71.58 -47.64
CA ASP A 115 -50.07 71.64 -46.54
C ASP A 115 -49.41 70.27 -46.36
N LEU A 116 -48.07 70.25 -46.37
CA LEU A 116 -47.24 69.06 -46.22
C LEU A 116 -46.58 68.97 -44.83
N SER A 117 -46.97 69.84 -43.88
CA SER A 117 -46.44 69.88 -42.50
C SER A 117 -46.62 68.57 -41.71
N SER A 118 -47.54 67.69 -42.11
CA SER A 118 -47.78 66.39 -41.49
C SER A 118 -46.88 65.26 -41.99
N LEU A 119 -45.98 65.52 -42.95
CA LEU A 119 -45.01 64.55 -43.45
C LEU A 119 -43.73 64.57 -42.59
N THR A 120 -43.65 63.72 -41.57
CA THR A 120 -42.47 63.56 -40.71
C THR A 120 -41.82 62.19 -40.89
N GLY A 121 -40.53 62.14 -41.21
CA GLY A 121 -39.67 60.95 -41.14
C GLY A 121 -38.53 61.20 -40.16
N ASP A 122 -38.18 60.21 -39.34
CA ASP A 122 -37.28 60.35 -38.19
C ASP A 122 -35.79 60.05 -38.49
N GLY A 123 -35.45 59.73 -39.75
CA GLY A 123 -34.07 59.80 -40.25
C GLY A 123 -33.06 58.78 -39.73
N ASN A 124 -33.51 57.76 -38.99
CA ASN A 124 -32.63 56.82 -38.29
C ASN A 124 -32.27 55.56 -39.10
N ILE A 125 -31.02 55.10 -38.97
CA ILE A 125 -30.59 53.72 -39.29
C ILE A 125 -29.92 53.15 -38.03
N THR A 126 -30.58 52.24 -37.33
CA THR A 126 -30.10 51.71 -36.04
C THR A 126 -29.28 50.43 -36.19
N SER A 127 -28.09 50.40 -35.58
CA SER A 127 -27.28 49.19 -35.36
C SER A 127 -26.89 49.09 -33.89
N THR A 128 -26.78 47.88 -33.35
CA THR A 128 -26.41 47.65 -31.93
C THR A 128 -24.93 47.83 -31.63
N THR A 129 -24.10 47.98 -32.66
CA THR A 129 -22.63 47.94 -32.54
C THR A 129 -21.95 49.20 -33.10
N ILE A 130 -22.68 50.01 -33.86
CA ILE A 130 -22.20 51.23 -34.51
C ILE A 130 -23.33 52.27 -34.43
N ASP A 131 -23.09 53.37 -33.72
CA ASP A 131 -23.98 54.53 -33.64
C ASP A 131 -23.35 55.69 -34.42
N VAL A 132 -24.13 56.31 -35.32
CA VAL A 132 -23.67 57.35 -36.25
C VAL A 132 -24.79 58.39 -36.35
N SER A 133 -24.58 59.55 -35.74
CA SER A 133 -25.61 60.60 -35.60
C SER A 133 -25.15 61.94 -36.20
N GLY A 134 -26.04 62.61 -36.91
CA GLY A 134 -25.86 64.03 -37.25
C GLY A 134 -27.07 64.67 -37.93
N ASP A 135 -27.34 65.89 -37.47
CA ASP A 135 -28.57 66.68 -37.52
C ASP A 135 -28.96 67.38 -38.84
N VAL A 136 -28.66 68.67 -39.04
CA VAL A 136 -29.59 69.64 -39.64
C VAL A 136 -30.22 69.38 -41.03
N ASN A 137 -29.70 68.51 -41.91
CA ASN A 137 -30.22 68.38 -43.29
C ASN A 137 -30.37 67.00 -43.99
N ALA A 138 -29.86 65.83 -43.60
CA ALA A 138 -29.04 65.44 -42.45
C ALA A 138 -27.71 66.20 -42.37
N LEU A 139 -27.01 66.16 -41.23
CA LEU A 139 -25.76 66.93 -41.08
C LEU A 139 -24.54 66.23 -41.68
N LEU A 140 -24.50 64.89 -41.66
CA LEU A 140 -23.24 64.16 -41.85
C LEU A 140 -22.74 64.14 -43.32
N GLY A 141 -22.08 65.23 -43.71
CA GLY A 141 -20.89 65.12 -44.55
C GLY A 141 -19.76 64.38 -43.81
N ASP A 142 -18.73 63.98 -44.55
CA ASP A 142 -17.50 63.28 -44.09
C ASP A 142 -17.68 62.44 -42.81
N VAL A 143 -18.40 61.32 -42.94
CA VAL A 143 -18.59 60.36 -41.84
C VAL A 143 -17.24 59.70 -41.49
N VAL A 144 -16.55 60.24 -40.48
CA VAL A 144 -15.35 59.62 -39.91
C VAL A 144 -15.79 58.53 -38.94
N LEU A 145 -15.68 57.27 -39.36
CA LEU A 145 -15.80 56.12 -38.46
C LEU A 145 -14.43 55.86 -37.82
N GLU A 146 -14.26 56.29 -36.58
CA GLU A 146 -13.08 56.00 -35.76
C GLU A 146 -13.35 54.79 -34.83
N ILE A 147 -12.38 53.89 -34.73
CA ILE A 147 -12.33 52.86 -33.69
C ILE A 147 -11.60 53.49 -32.51
N GLY A 148 -12.35 54.01 -31.53
CA GLY A 148 -11.77 54.69 -30.37
C GLY A 148 -10.92 53.77 -29.48
N ASP A 149 -10.18 54.38 -28.55
CA ASP A 149 -9.41 53.66 -27.54
C ASP A 149 -10.28 52.63 -26.80
N ASP A 150 -9.71 51.46 -26.49
CA ASP A 150 -10.38 50.30 -25.87
C ASP A 150 -11.63 49.76 -26.63
N ALA A 151 -11.94 50.25 -27.83
CA ALA A 151 -13.07 49.75 -28.61
C ALA A 151 -12.88 48.29 -29.05
N VAL A 152 -11.64 47.81 -29.16
CA VAL A 152 -11.30 46.38 -29.33
C VAL A 152 -10.64 45.85 -28.05
N THR A 153 -11.44 45.27 -27.16
CA THR A 153 -10.97 44.55 -25.97
C THR A 153 -10.81 43.06 -26.26
N ASN A 154 -10.05 42.33 -25.43
CA ASN A 154 -9.91 40.87 -25.54
C ASN A 154 -11.27 40.14 -25.60
N ALA A 155 -12.32 40.65 -24.94
CA ALA A 155 -13.65 40.05 -24.96
C ALA A 155 -14.40 40.20 -26.31
N LYS A 156 -13.88 41.01 -27.24
CA LYS A 156 -14.38 41.20 -28.61
C LYS A 156 -13.51 40.48 -29.65
N LEU A 157 -12.37 39.92 -29.22
CA LEU A 157 -11.56 39.00 -30.00
C LEU A 157 -12.05 37.59 -29.69
N ALA A 158 -12.33 36.79 -30.73
CA ALA A 158 -12.62 35.37 -30.55
C ALA A 158 -11.32 34.60 -30.24
N ASP A 159 -11.45 33.37 -29.73
CA ASP A 159 -10.33 32.43 -29.67
C ASP A 159 -9.69 32.30 -31.08
N ASP A 160 -8.36 32.25 -31.13
CA ASP A 160 -7.53 32.24 -32.35
C ASP A 160 -7.73 33.41 -33.34
N ALA A 161 -8.41 34.50 -32.92
CA ALA A 161 -8.60 35.70 -33.77
C ALA A 161 -7.33 36.55 -33.98
N VAL A 162 -6.30 36.35 -33.16
CA VAL A 162 -4.98 36.98 -33.30
C VAL A 162 -3.94 35.87 -33.39
N GLN A 163 -3.50 35.59 -34.61
CA GLN A 163 -2.46 34.62 -34.94
C GLN A 163 -1.10 35.33 -35.06
N THR A 164 -0.02 34.56 -35.22
CA THR A 164 1.35 35.08 -35.24
C THR A 164 1.61 36.13 -36.33
N GLU A 165 0.91 36.04 -37.45
CA GLU A 165 0.93 36.99 -38.57
C GLU A 165 0.17 38.28 -38.31
N ASN A 166 -0.74 38.31 -37.33
CA ASN A 166 -1.45 39.52 -36.91
C ASN A 166 -0.60 40.38 -35.96
N ILE A 167 0.51 39.83 -35.44
CA ILE A 167 1.45 40.52 -34.55
C ILE A 167 2.67 40.93 -35.38
N LEU A 168 3.04 42.21 -35.33
CA LEU A 168 4.25 42.69 -35.99
C LEU A 168 5.49 42.00 -35.42
N SER A 169 6.17 41.20 -36.23
CA SER A 169 7.38 40.47 -35.83
C SER A 169 8.49 41.41 -35.37
N GLY A 170 9.09 41.12 -34.22
CA GLY A 170 10.28 41.80 -33.72
C GLY A 170 11.57 41.50 -34.52
N GLY A 171 11.51 40.58 -35.48
CA GLY A 171 12.65 40.06 -36.24
C GLY A 171 13.05 38.64 -35.83
N VAL A 172 14.19 38.18 -36.36
CA VAL A 172 14.73 36.84 -36.08
C VAL A 172 15.24 36.77 -34.63
N ASP A 173 14.99 35.65 -33.97
CA ASP A 173 15.46 35.33 -32.61
C ASP A 173 15.03 36.35 -31.55
N GLN A 174 13.76 36.75 -31.59
CA GLN A 174 13.12 37.71 -30.67
C GLN A 174 11.99 37.03 -29.91
N VAL A 175 11.82 37.39 -28.64
CA VAL A 175 10.75 36.92 -27.75
C VAL A 175 9.94 38.13 -27.32
N LEU A 176 8.62 38.01 -27.40
CA LEU A 176 7.72 39.03 -26.86
C LEU A 176 7.62 38.83 -25.35
N VAL A 177 8.07 39.82 -24.58
CA VAL A 177 7.98 39.80 -23.11
C VAL A 177 7.16 40.97 -22.61
N THR A 178 6.61 40.80 -21.42
CA THR A 178 6.15 41.92 -20.60
C THR A 178 7.29 42.29 -19.65
N ASP A 179 7.67 43.57 -19.60
CA ASP A 179 8.68 44.05 -18.66
C ASP A 179 8.12 44.13 -17.21
N ALA A 180 8.97 44.52 -16.26
CA ALA A 180 8.59 44.62 -14.85
C ALA A 180 7.55 45.71 -14.53
N VAL A 181 7.18 46.57 -15.49
CA VAL A 181 6.15 47.61 -15.34
C VAL A 181 4.91 47.37 -16.20
N GLY A 182 4.84 46.25 -16.93
CA GLY A 182 3.67 45.87 -17.73
C GLY A 182 3.79 46.19 -19.23
N THR A 183 4.91 46.76 -19.70
CA THR A 183 5.11 47.09 -21.11
C THR A 183 5.41 45.85 -21.93
N VAL A 184 4.67 45.63 -23.02
CA VAL A 184 4.96 44.55 -23.98
C VAL A 184 6.07 45.01 -24.94
N VAL A 185 7.19 44.30 -24.96
CA VAL A 185 8.38 44.62 -25.76
C VAL A 185 8.99 43.38 -26.40
N TRP A 186 9.57 43.54 -27.59
CA TRP A 186 10.42 42.53 -28.21
C TRP A 186 11.83 42.59 -27.60
N VAL A 187 12.30 41.47 -27.05
CA VAL A 187 13.68 41.31 -26.58
C VAL A 187 14.37 40.19 -27.35
N ASN A 188 15.65 40.39 -27.66
CA ASN A 188 16.43 39.37 -28.34
C ASN A 188 16.58 38.13 -27.44
N ARG A 189 16.39 36.92 -27.97
CA ARG A 189 16.46 35.69 -27.19
C ARG A 189 17.82 35.46 -26.52
N SER A 190 18.90 36.04 -27.05
CA SER A 190 20.23 36.02 -26.42
C SER A 190 20.37 36.98 -25.22
N SER A 191 19.43 37.90 -24.97
CA SER A 191 19.46 38.75 -23.78
C SER A 191 19.02 38.02 -22.50
N PHE A 192 18.35 36.87 -22.64
CA PHE A 192 18.15 35.96 -21.52
C PHE A 192 19.48 35.27 -21.23
N THR A 193 20.05 35.52 -20.05
CA THR A 193 21.14 34.70 -19.55
C THR A 193 20.69 33.24 -19.53
N ALA A 194 21.49 32.34 -20.08
CA ALA A 194 21.16 30.92 -20.09
C ALA A 194 20.88 30.44 -18.66
N ILE A 195 19.65 29.97 -18.42
CA ILE A 195 19.18 29.50 -17.10
C ILE A 195 19.96 28.25 -16.66
N ALA A 196 20.53 27.52 -17.62
CA ALA A 196 21.46 26.44 -17.38
C ALA A 196 22.91 26.94 -17.38
N ASP A 197 23.60 26.75 -16.25
CA ASP A 197 25.00 26.35 -16.30
C ASP A 197 25.08 25.03 -17.07
N GLN A 198 25.41 25.10 -18.37
CA GLN A 198 25.47 23.94 -19.28
C GLN A 198 26.52 22.89 -18.87
N ILE A 199 27.32 23.15 -17.83
CA ILE A 199 28.25 22.19 -17.22
C ILE A 199 27.55 21.32 -16.17
N SER A 200 26.47 21.82 -15.57
CA SER A 200 25.71 21.15 -14.50
C SER A 200 24.35 20.63 -14.96
N ILE A 201 23.67 21.38 -15.84
CA ILE A 201 22.30 21.12 -16.25
C ILE A 201 22.21 21.24 -17.77
N THR A 202 21.64 20.24 -18.43
CA THR A 202 21.30 20.23 -19.86
C THR A 202 19.80 20.13 -20.06
N GLY A 203 19.38 20.10 -21.32
CA GLY A 203 17.98 20.13 -21.73
C GLY A 203 17.47 21.57 -21.93
N VAL A 204 16.53 21.76 -22.85
CA VAL A 204 15.92 23.08 -23.12
C VAL A 204 14.66 23.39 -22.29
N GLY A 205 14.33 22.54 -21.31
CA GLY A 205 13.21 22.75 -20.39
C GLY A 205 11.82 22.49 -21.00
N THR A 206 11.75 21.70 -22.08
CA THR A 206 10.48 21.32 -22.72
C THR A 206 10.00 19.95 -22.23
N VAL A 207 8.74 19.58 -22.51
CA VAL A 207 8.23 18.23 -22.17
C VAL A 207 9.02 17.12 -22.89
N ALA A 208 9.52 17.38 -24.10
CA ALA A 208 10.32 16.42 -24.87
C ALA A 208 11.80 16.41 -24.46
N ASP A 209 12.30 17.52 -23.92
CA ASP A 209 13.68 17.68 -23.47
C ASP A 209 13.71 18.51 -22.16
N PRO A 210 13.40 17.86 -21.02
CA PRO A 210 13.36 18.52 -19.72
C PRO A 210 14.77 18.81 -19.20
N PHE A 211 14.89 19.73 -18.25
CA PHE A 211 16.16 19.98 -17.57
C PHE A 211 16.66 18.72 -16.86
N LYS A 212 17.90 18.33 -17.12
CA LYS A 212 18.58 17.16 -16.54
C LYS A 212 19.89 17.62 -15.90
N VAL A 213 20.22 17.04 -14.76
CA VAL A 213 21.58 17.14 -14.21
C VAL A 213 22.48 16.23 -15.02
N GLU A 214 23.62 16.73 -15.49
CA GLU A 214 24.56 15.94 -16.29
C GLU A 214 25.28 14.88 -15.45
N ASP A 215 25.64 13.76 -16.10
CA ASP A 215 26.39 12.69 -15.45
C ASP A 215 27.71 13.22 -14.87
N LEU A 216 28.03 12.80 -13.64
CA LEU A 216 29.21 13.24 -12.88
C LEU A 216 29.31 14.75 -12.60
N SER A 217 28.31 15.56 -12.98
CA SER A 217 28.39 17.02 -12.84
C SER A 217 28.26 17.49 -11.39
N ILE A 218 27.65 16.70 -10.50
CA ILE A 218 27.61 16.95 -9.05
C ILE A 218 28.92 16.50 -8.40
N VAL A 219 29.88 17.42 -8.38
CA VAL A 219 31.18 17.26 -7.70
C VAL A 219 31.13 17.78 -6.27
N THR A 220 32.12 17.43 -5.45
CA THR A 220 32.20 17.80 -4.02
C THR A 220 32.00 19.29 -3.76
N SER A 221 32.54 20.19 -4.59
CA SER A 221 32.37 21.65 -4.43
C SER A 221 30.95 22.17 -4.69
N LYS A 222 30.05 21.35 -5.24
CA LYS A 222 28.62 21.66 -5.42
C LYS A 222 27.75 21.09 -4.30
N LEU A 223 28.32 20.29 -3.40
CA LEU A 223 27.68 19.79 -2.18
C LEU A 223 28.22 20.56 -0.99
N GLY A 224 27.36 21.30 -0.30
CA GLY A 224 27.73 21.93 0.98
C GLY A 224 27.89 20.89 2.09
N ASP A 225 28.42 21.33 3.23
CA ASP A 225 28.44 20.52 4.46
C ASP A 225 27.00 20.05 4.80
N ASP A 226 26.88 18.80 5.24
CA ASP A 226 25.60 18.10 5.48
C ASP A 226 24.60 18.07 4.30
N ALA A 227 25.04 18.37 3.07
CA ALA A 227 24.17 18.28 1.88
C ALA A 227 23.69 16.85 1.60
N VAL A 228 24.47 15.84 1.98
CA VAL A 228 24.07 14.41 1.97
C VAL A 228 23.88 13.97 3.42
N THR A 229 22.64 13.64 3.78
CA THR A 229 22.25 13.17 5.12
C THR A 229 21.71 11.75 5.03
N ASN A 230 21.68 11.01 6.14
CA ASN A 230 21.12 9.65 6.18
C ASN A 230 19.69 9.58 5.62
N ALA A 231 18.87 10.62 5.80
CA ALA A 231 17.51 10.67 5.25
C ALA A 231 17.44 10.85 3.71
N LYS A 232 18.56 11.19 3.06
CA LYS A 232 18.72 11.30 1.60
C LYS A 232 19.38 10.07 0.99
N LEU A 233 19.97 9.20 1.82
CA LEU A 233 20.50 7.90 1.41
C LEU A 233 19.39 6.86 1.58
N ALA A 234 19.00 6.21 0.49
CA ALA A 234 18.11 5.06 0.56
C ALA A 234 18.82 3.85 1.17
N ASP A 235 18.06 2.80 1.50
CA ASP A 235 18.65 1.50 1.81
C ASP A 235 19.48 1.00 0.62
N ASP A 236 20.62 0.34 0.89
CA ASP A 236 21.64 -0.06 -0.09
C ASP A 236 22.21 1.05 -1.01
N ALA A 237 21.97 2.35 -0.72
CA ALA A 237 22.48 3.45 -1.53
C ALA A 237 24.01 3.70 -1.42
N VAL A 238 24.67 3.07 -0.44
CA VAL A 238 26.12 3.10 -0.25
C VAL A 238 26.64 1.67 -0.22
N GLN A 239 27.17 1.21 -1.34
CA GLN A 239 27.77 -0.10 -1.53
C GLN A 239 29.28 -0.06 -1.31
N THR A 240 29.97 -1.20 -1.38
CA THR A 240 31.38 -1.31 -0.99
C THR A 240 32.31 -0.51 -1.89
N GLU A 241 31.95 -0.28 -3.14
CA GLU A 241 32.66 0.60 -4.08
C GLU A 241 32.49 2.10 -3.79
N ASN A 242 31.45 2.49 -3.04
CA ASN A 242 31.25 3.88 -2.62
C ASN A 242 32.08 4.25 -1.38
N ILE A 243 32.61 3.25 -0.68
CA ILE A 243 33.46 3.42 0.50
C ILE A 243 34.92 3.27 0.06
N LEU A 244 35.76 4.27 0.37
CA LEU A 244 37.21 4.16 0.13
C LEU A 244 37.78 3.00 0.94
N SER A 245 38.18 1.92 0.27
CA SER A 245 38.75 0.73 0.90
C SER A 245 40.01 1.07 1.71
N GLY A 246 40.09 0.56 2.94
CA GLY A 246 41.29 0.64 3.78
C GLY A 246 42.42 -0.30 3.33
N GLY A 247 42.17 -1.14 2.32
CA GLY A 247 43.02 -2.26 1.92
C GLY A 247 42.54 -3.59 2.50
N ASN A 248 43.30 -4.66 2.23
CA ASN A 248 42.98 -6.00 2.73
C ASN A 248 43.02 -6.05 4.26
N ASP A 249 42.17 -6.90 4.84
CA ASP A 249 42.11 -7.19 6.28
C ASP A 249 42.01 -5.95 7.18
N LYS A 250 41.35 -4.88 6.72
CA LYS A 250 40.91 -3.76 7.57
C LYS A 250 39.45 -3.92 7.98
N VAL A 251 39.12 -3.38 9.15
CA VAL A 251 37.75 -3.19 9.64
C VAL A 251 37.52 -1.68 9.82
N LEU A 252 36.39 -1.18 9.33
CA LEU A 252 35.98 0.20 9.58
C LEU A 252 35.38 0.27 10.98
N VAL A 253 35.96 1.06 11.87
CA VAL A 253 35.48 1.25 13.24
C VAL A 253 35.27 2.72 13.54
N THR A 254 34.39 2.96 14.50
CA THR A 254 34.19 4.28 15.12
C THR A 254 34.77 4.25 16.53
N ASP A 255 35.60 5.22 16.89
CA ASP A 255 36.13 5.34 18.24
C ASP A 255 35.09 5.89 19.24
N ALA A 256 35.48 6.01 20.51
CA ALA A 256 34.60 6.48 21.58
C ALA A 256 34.16 7.96 21.46
N VAL A 257 34.73 8.74 20.53
CA VAL A 257 34.36 10.14 20.27
C VAL A 257 33.72 10.34 18.88
N GLY A 258 33.48 9.27 18.13
CA GLY A 258 32.82 9.33 16.82
C GLY A 258 33.79 9.34 15.62
N THR A 259 35.10 9.26 15.82
CA THR A 259 36.07 9.23 14.72
C THR A 259 36.00 7.90 13.99
N VAL A 260 35.70 7.92 12.70
CA VAL A 260 35.69 6.73 11.84
C VAL A 260 37.11 6.50 11.28
N ALA A 261 37.63 5.28 11.44
CA ALA A 261 38.97 4.89 10.96
C ALA A 261 39.01 3.43 10.48
N TRP A 262 39.88 3.17 9.50
CA TRP A 262 40.25 1.82 9.09
C TRP A 262 41.33 1.27 10.02
N VAL A 263 41.02 0.16 10.70
CA VAL A 263 41.89 -0.48 11.69
C VAL A 263 42.22 -1.91 11.24
N ASP A 264 43.45 -2.37 11.45
CA ASP A 264 43.86 -3.73 11.09
C ASP A 264 43.04 -4.78 11.84
N LYS A 265 42.51 -5.77 11.12
CA LYS A 265 41.78 -6.92 11.69
C LYS A 265 42.62 -7.68 12.73
N SER A 266 43.95 -7.64 12.61
CA SER A 266 44.91 -8.23 13.56
C SER A 266 45.14 -7.41 14.83
N SER A 267 44.66 -6.16 14.90
CA SER A 267 44.71 -5.34 16.13
C SER A 267 43.49 -5.51 17.03
N PHE A 268 42.50 -6.28 16.59
CA PHE A 268 41.49 -6.85 17.46
C PHE A 268 42.10 -8.12 18.06
N ASP A 269 42.17 -8.18 19.40
CA ASP A 269 42.48 -9.43 20.09
C ASP A 269 41.59 -10.54 19.56
N ALA A 270 42.17 -11.73 19.33
CA ALA A 270 41.54 -12.80 18.56
C ALA A 270 40.10 -13.08 19.02
N ILE A 271 39.14 -12.70 18.17
CA ILE A 271 37.70 -12.92 18.39
C ILE A 271 37.44 -14.42 18.28
N ALA A 272 37.65 -15.09 19.41
CA ALA A 272 37.61 -16.53 19.59
C ALA A 272 38.52 -17.31 18.63
N ASP A 273 39.46 -18.09 19.18
CA ASP A 273 40.00 -19.24 18.45
C ASP A 273 38.81 -20.17 18.15
N GLN A 274 38.32 -20.18 16.89
CA GLN A 274 37.13 -20.94 16.48
C GLN A 274 37.28 -22.47 16.65
N VAL A 275 38.43 -22.94 17.12
CA VAL A 275 38.69 -24.33 17.52
C VAL A 275 38.39 -24.58 19.01
N THR A 276 38.40 -23.54 19.86
CA THR A 276 38.11 -23.64 21.30
C THR A 276 36.86 -22.91 21.74
N ILE A 277 36.60 -21.74 21.17
CA ILE A 277 35.47 -20.90 21.52
C ILE A 277 34.71 -20.61 20.24
N THR A 278 33.41 -20.90 20.24
CA THR A 278 32.49 -20.59 19.15
C THR A 278 31.44 -19.59 19.61
N GLY A 279 30.60 -19.15 18.68
CA GLY A 279 29.60 -18.11 18.90
C GLY A 279 30.14 -16.71 18.63
N VAL A 280 29.26 -15.79 18.21
CA VAL A 280 29.63 -14.39 17.85
C VAL A 280 29.58 -13.39 19.02
N GLY A 281 29.40 -13.86 20.25
CA GLY A 281 29.40 -13.01 21.45
C GLY A 281 28.14 -12.15 21.63
N THR A 282 27.04 -12.48 20.95
CA THR A 282 25.75 -11.77 21.10
C THR A 282 24.87 -12.42 22.17
N THR A 283 23.75 -11.80 22.54
CA THR A 283 22.79 -12.40 23.49
C THR A 283 22.07 -13.64 22.92
N LEU A 284 21.91 -13.71 21.59
CA LEU A 284 21.30 -14.85 20.88
C LEU A 284 22.33 -15.95 20.57
N ASP A 285 23.59 -15.57 20.38
CA ASP A 285 24.69 -16.49 20.16
C ASP A 285 25.93 -16.06 20.98
N PRO A 286 25.95 -16.39 22.28
CA PRO A 286 27.05 -16.05 23.18
C PRO A 286 28.27 -16.94 22.91
N PHE A 287 29.44 -16.49 23.38
CA PHE A 287 30.65 -17.31 23.34
C PHE A 287 30.47 -18.61 24.12
N LYS A 288 30.75 -19.74 23.49
CA LYS A 288 30.66 -21.10 24.05
C LYS A 288 32.01 -21.77 23.90
N VAL A 289 32.41 -22.53 24.93
CA VAL A 289 33.56 -23.43 24.82
C VAL A 289 33.08 -24.72 24.15
N GLU A 290 33.75 -25.15 23.08
CA GLU A 290 33.37 -26.37 22.36
C GLU A 290 33.62 -27.64 23.19
N ASP A 291 32.85 -28.69 22.93
CA ASP A 291 33.00 -29.97 23.62
C ASP A 291 34.43 -30.52 23.44
N LEU A 292 35.02 -31.02 24.54
CA LEU A 292 36.40 -31.53 24.61
C LEU A 292 37.51 -30.51 24.26
N SER A 293 37.18 -29.24 23.98
CA SER A 293 38.17 -28.27 23.48
C SER A 293 39.16 -27.80 24.56
N ILE A 294 38.82 -27.91 25.85
CA ILE A 294 39.74 -27.72 26.97
C ILE A 294 40.53 -29.02 27.21
N VAL A 295 41.66 -29.12 26.51
CA VAL A 295 42.65 -30.20 26.67
C VAL A 295 43.69 -29.83 27.73
N THR A 296 44.44 -30.82 28.24
CA THR A 296 45.47 -30.62 29.29
C THR A 296 46.43 -29.48 28.99
N ALA A 297 46.90 -29.32 27.75
CA ALA A 297 47.82 -28.24 27.37
C ALA A 297 47.24 -26.82 27.49
N LYS A 298 45.92 -26.67 27.69
CA LYS A 298 45.22 -25.39 27.92
C LYS A 298 44.97 -25.13 29.41
N LEU A 299 45.26 -26.09 30.29
CA LEU A 299 45.23 -25.95 31.74
C LEU A 299 46.66 -26.01 32.26
N ALA A 300 47.18 -24.89 32.75
CA ALA A 300 48.46 -24.87 33.44
C ALA A 300 48.43 -25.77 34.70
N ASP A 301 49.59 -26.22 35.17
CA ASP A 301 49.68 -27.02 36.40
C ASP A 301 49.06 -26.27 37.59
N GLY A 302 48.15 -26.95 38.29
CA GLY A 302 47.38 -26.33 39.39
C GLY A 302 46.28 -25.34 38.95
N ALA A 303 45.99 -25.19 37.65
CA ALA A 303 44.94 -24.30 37.17
C ALA A 303 43.54 -24.67 37.69
N VAL A 304 43.28 -25.96 37.93
CA VAL A 304 42.07 -26.44 38.62
C VAL A 304 42.40 -26.59 40.10
N THR A 305 41.96 -25.62 40.90
CA THR A 305 42.11 -25.62 42.37
C THR A 305 40.82 -26.09 43.04
N THR A 306 40.88 -26.43 44.33
CA THR A 306 39.72 -26.87 45.12
C THR A 306 38.56 -25.89 45.04
N VAL A 307 38.80 -24.57 45.17
CA VAL A 307 37.75 -23.53 45.07
C VAL A 307 37.10 -23.40 43.68
N LYS A 308 37.70 -23.99 42.64
CA LYS A 308 37.11 -24.05 41.27
C LYS A 308 36.28 -25.32 41.04
N LEU A 309 36.39 -26.31 41.93
CA LEU A 309 35.51 -27.46 41.97
C LEU A 309 34.42 -27.16 43.02
N GLY A 310 33.19 -26.96 42.57
CA GLY A 310 32.05 -26.85 43.48
C GLY A 310 31.84 -28.15 44.26
N ASP A 311 31.03 -28.07 45.32
CA ASP A 311 30.60 -29.26 46.06
C ASP A 311 29.97 -30.29 45.09
N ASP A 312 30.28 -31.57 45.30
CA ASP A 312 29.92 -32.70 44.42
C ASP A 312 30.35 -32.58 42.93
N ALA A 313 31.24 -31.64 42.58
CA ALA A 313 31.76 -31.53 41.21
C ALA A 313 32.53 -32.77 40.75
N VAL A 314 33.11 -33.54 41.68
CA VAL A 314 33.73 -34.86 41.43
C VAL A 314 32.91 -35.91 42.16
N THR A 315 32.21 -36.77 41.41
CA THR A 315 31.39 -37.87 41.92
C THR A 315 32.04 -39.21 41.58
N ASN A 316 31.62 -40.31 42.22
CA ASN A 316 32.15 -41.64 41.89
C ASN A 316 32.03 -41.99 40.40
N ALA A 317 30.98 -41.55 39.71
CA ALA A 317 30.81 -41.77 38.27
C ALA A 317 31.80 -40.98 37.38
N LYS A 318 32.50 -39.99 37.94
CA LYS A 318 33.58 -39.21 37.28
C LYS A 318 34.98 -39.74 37.61
N LEU A 319 35.09 -40.65 38.59
CA LEU A 319 36.33 -41.35 38.92
C LEU A 319 36.35 -42.66 38.13
N ALA A 320 37.42 -42.90 37.37
CA ALA A 320 37.63 -44.19 36.72
C ALA A 320 37.95 -45.28 37.76
N ASP A 321 37.73 -46.55 37.40
CA ASP A 321 38.11 -47.68 38.24
C ASP A 321 39.61 -47.62 38.60
N ASN A 322 39.92 -47.69 39.89
CA ASN A 322 41.27 -47.53 40.47
C ASN A 322 41.89 -46.12 40.31
N ALA A 323 41.12 -45.08 39.97
CA ALA A 323 41.63 -43.69 39.91
C ALA A 323 42.07 -43.13 41.28
N VAL A 324 41.58 -43.70 42.37
CA VAL A 324 42.01 -43.40 43.74
C VAL A 324 42.89 -44.55 44.23
N GLN A 325 44.19 -44.33 44.24
CA GLN A 325 45.20 -45.25 44.78
C GLN A 325 45.52 -44.92 46.25
N THR A 326 46.31 -45.75 46.92
CA THR A 326 46.56 -45.62 48.36
C THR A 326 47.31 -44.34 48.73
N GLU A 327 48.12 -43.78 47.83
CA GLU A 327 48.75 -42.47 48.00
C GLU A 327 47.79 -41.28 47.87
N ASN A 328 46.60 -41.47 47.28
CA ASN A 328 45.56 -40.44 47.21
C ASN A 328 44.70 -40.40 48.48
N ILE A 329 44.71 -41.48 49.27
CA ILE A 329 44.00 -41.57 50.55
C ILE A 329 44.94 -41.07 51.65
N LEU A 330 44.49 -40.10 52.45
CA LEU A 330 45.26 -39.64 53.61
C LEU A 330 45.47 -40.82 54.58
N SER A 331 46.74 -41.22 54.77
CA SER A 331 47.11 -42.29 55.68
C SER A 331 46.67 -41.99 57.12
N GLY A 332 46.10 -43.00 57.78
CA GLY A 332 45.79 -42.95 59.23
C GLY A 332 47.03 -43.01 60.13
N GLY A 333 48.22 -43.18 59.55
CA GLY A 333 49.46 -43.50 60.25
C GLY A 333 49.77 -45.00 60.23
N ASN A 334 50.83 -45.38 60.94
CA ASN A 334 51.25 -46.78 61.05
C ASN A 334 50.17 -47.62 61.75
N ASP A 335 50.09 -48.89 61.36
CA ASP A 335 49.22 -49.90 61.97
C ASP A 335 47.75 -49.50 62.11
N LYS A 336 47.23 -48.70 61.16
CA LYS A 336 45.80 -48.42 61.01
C LYS A 336 45.17 -49.24 59.89
N VAL A 337 43.90 -49.58 60.08
CA VAL A 337 43.03 -50.20 59.07
C VAL A 337 41.88 -49.22 58.80
N LEU A 338 41.63 -48.93 57.52
CA LEU A 338 40.45 -48.15 57.13
C LEU A 338 39.23 -49.06 57.21
N VAL A 339 38.25 -48.71 58.01
CA VAL A 339 36.99 -49.45 58.16
C VAL A 339 35.79 -48.54 57.93
N THR A 340 34.68 -49.16 57.54
CA THR A 340 33.36 -48.54 57.53
C THR A 340 32.54 -49.17 58.65
N ASP A 341 31.92 -48.36 59.51
CA ASP A 341 31.04 -48.85 60.57
C ASP A 341 29.66 -49.29 60.04
N ALA A 342 28.81 -49.78 60.94
CA ALA A 342 27.47 -50.26 60.60
C ALA A 342 26.48 -49.17 60.13
N VAL A 343 26.82 -47.89 60.24
CA VAL A 343 26.01 -46.75 59.74
C VAL A 343 26.65 -46.03 58.55
N GLY A 344 27.78 -46.51 58.05
CA GLY A 344 28.47 -45.97 56.87
C GLY A 344 29.60 -44.99 57.18
N THR A 345 29.95 -44.74 58.45
CA THR A 345 31.06 -43.86 58.81
C THR A 345 32.39 -44.53 58.47
N VAL A 346 33.21 -43.87 57.65
CA VAL A 346 34.56 -44.33 57.34
C VAL A 346 35.55 -43.77 58.37
N ALA A 347 36.36 -44.62 58.99
CA ALA A 347 37.34 -44.23 59.99
C ALA A 347 38.61 -45.09 59.93
N TRP A 348 39.75 -44.50 60.29
CA TRP A 348 41.00 -45.22 60.54
C TRP A 348 40.98 -45.77 61.97
N VAL A 349 40.92 -47.10 62.10
CA VAL A 349 40.93 -47.81 63.39
C VAL A 349 42.29 -48.47 63.61
N ASP A 350 42.72 -48.58 64.87
CA ASP A 350 43.99 -49.22 65.21
C ASP A 350 43.94 -50.73 64.92
N LYS A 351 45.01 -51.29 64.35
CA LYS A 351 45.12 -52.73 64.11
C LYS A 351 45.00 -53.54 65.40
N SER A 352 45.38 -52.98 66.55
CA SER A 352 45.19 -53.60 67.88
C SER A 352 43.76 -53.56 68.41
N SER A 353 42.86 -52.77 67.79
CA SER A 353 41.41 -52.78 68.11
C SER A 353 40.67 -53.95 67.48
N PHE A 354 41.33 -54.71 66.60
CA PHE A 354 40.87 -56.02 66.19
C PHE A 354 41.45 -57.02 67.18
N ASP A 355 40.58 -57.73 67.92
CA ASP A 355 40.99 -58.88 68.73
C ASP A 355 41.84 -59.82 67.89
N ALA A 356 42.85 -60.43 68.53
CA ALA A 356 43.96 -61.11 67.86
C ALA A 356 43.49 -62.03 66.71
N ILE A 357 43.58 -61.50 65.49
CA ILE A 357 43.59 -62.28 64.26
C ILE A 357 44.74 -63.27 64.44
N ALA A 358 44.39 -64.56 64.55
CA ALA A 358 45.27 -65.71 64.74
C ALA A 358 46.76 -65.40 64.92
N ASP A 359 47.31 -65.74 66.09
CA ASP A 359 48.75 -65.65 66.40
C ASP A 359 49.64 -66.38 65.37
N GLN A 360 49.07 -67.23 64.49
CA GLN A 360 49.72 -68.02 63.43
C GLN A 360 50.76 -69.03 63.94
N VAL A 361 51.02 -69.05 65.26
CA VAL A 361 51.90 -70.00 65.95
C VAL A 361 51.10 -71.07 66.70
N THR A 362 49.98 -70.68 67.33
CA THR A 362 49.16 -71.59 68.16
C THR A 362 47.73 -71.78 67.66
N ILE A 363 47.23 -70.80 66.90
CA ILE A 363 45.99 -70.86 66.13
C ILE A 363 46.34 -70.35 64.74
N THR A 364 45.94 -71.07 63.71
CA THR A 364 46.12 -70.73 62.29
C THR A 364 44.77 -70.56 61.59
N GLY A 365 44.81 -70.06 60.36
CA GLY A 365 43.64 -69.79 59.53
C GLY A 365 43.13 -68.36 59.70
N VAL A 366 42.44 -67.84 58.67
CA VAL A 366 41.97 -66.42 58.65
C VAL A 366 40.53 -66.21 59.15
N GLY A 367 39.90 -67.24 59.73
CA GLY A 367 38.56 -67.14 60.32
C GLY A 367 37.41 -67.05 59.30
N THR A 368 37.64 -67.45 58.05
CA THR A 368 36.61 -67.47 57.00
C THR A 368 35.96 -68.86 56.87
N THR A 369 34.84 -68.97 56.15
CA THR A 369 34.18 -70.27 55.90
C THR A 369 35.05 -71.25 55.11
N LEU A 370 35.97 -70.74 54.26
CA LEU A 370 36.91 -71.55 53.48
C LEU A 370 38.21 -71.85 54.24
N ASP A 371 38.59 -70.99 55.18
CA ASP A 371 39.74 -71.16 56.04
C ASP A 371 39.42 -70.71 57.48
N PRO A 372 38.76 -71.58 58.27
CA PRO A 372 38.37 -71.29 59.64
C PRO A 372 39.57 -71.37 60.58
N PHE A 373 39.46 -70.75 61.75
CA PHE A 373 40.48 -70.88 62.80
C PHE A 373 40.65 -72.33 63.24
N LYS A 374 41.91 -72.80 63.27
CA LYS A 374 42.32 -74.14 63.68
C LYS A 374 43.39 -74.02 64.75
N VAL A 375 43.40 -74.94 65.71
CA VAL A 375 44.53 -75.10 66.63
C VAL A 375 45.55 -75.99 65.94
N GLU A 376 46.82 -75.56 65.91
CA GLU A 376 47.89 -76.34 65.29
C GLU A 376 48.22 -77.61 66.07
N ASP A 377 48.76 -78.62 65.38
CA ASP A 377 49.12 -79.89 65.99
C ASP A 377 50.06 -79.68 67.20
N LEU A 378 49.81 -80.43 68.28
CA LEU A 378 50.52 -80.33 69.56
C LEU A 378 50.45 -78.94 70.26
N SER A 379 49.69 -77.97 69.74
CA SER A 379 49.63 -76.63 70.35
C SER A 379 48.93 -76.57 71.71
N ILE A 380 48.13 -77.59 72.07
CA ILE A 380 47.59 -77.74 73.43
C ILE A 380 48.53 -78.64 74.24
N VAL A 381 49.47 -78.00 74.94
CA VAL A 381 50.39 -78.65 75.89
C VAL A 381 49.83 -78.59 77.32
N THR A 382 50.34 -79.43 78.23
CA THR A 382 49.89 -79.49 79.63
C THR A 382 49.84 -78.13 80.33
N ALA A 383 50.82 -77.25 80.10
CA ALA A 383 50.85 -75.91 80.68
C ALA A 383 49.72 -74.95 80.21
N LYS A 384 48.98 -75.31 79.15
CA LYS A 384 47.78 -74.58 78.69
C LYS A 384 46.48 -75.16 79.25
N LEU A 385 46.54 -76.29 79.95
CA LEU A 385 45.42 -76.89 80.66
C LEU A 385 45.60 -76.58 82.15
N ALA A 386 44.59 -75.96 82.77
CA ALA A 386 44.57 -75.82 84.23
C ALA A 386 44.46 -77.19 84.91
N ASP A 387 44.93 -77.32 86.16
CA ASP A 387 44.78 -78.56 86.92
C ASP A 387 43.30 -78.96 87.03
N GLY A 388 42.99 -80.21 86.69
CA GLY A 388 41.62 -80.71 86.61
C GLY A 388 40.79 -80.21 85.41
N ALA A 389 41.38 -79.49 84.44
CA ALA A 389 40.66 -79.00 83.26
C ALA A 389 40.11 -80.13 82.37
N VAL A 390 40.74 -81.31 82.37
CA VAL A 390 40.21 -82.53 81.73
C VAL A 390 39.42 -83.32 82.76
N THR A 391 38.12 -83.06 82.82
CA THR A 391 37.16 -83.76 83.68
C THR A 391 36.58 -84.98 82.97
N THR A 392 36.01 -85.93 83.71
CA THR A 392 35.38 -87.14 83.13
C THR A 392 34.36 -86.82 82.03
N VAL A 393 33.49 -85.81 82.23
CA VAL A 393 32.50 -85.38 81.21
C VAL A 393 33.11 -84.78 79.93
N LYS A 394 34.41 -84.49 79.90
CA LYS A 394 35.14 -84.03 78.69
C LYS A 394 35.85 -85.17 77.96
N LEU A 395 35.91 -86.35 78.58
CA LEU A 395 36.31 -87.59 77.94
C LEU A 395 35.03 -88.28 77.48
N GLY A 396 34.93 -88.61 76.19
CA GLY A 396 33.85 -89.47 75.71
C GLY A 396 33.98 -90.88 76.28
N ASP A 397 32.90 -91.66 76.21
CA ASP A 397 32.95 -93.09 76.50
C ASP A 397 34.06 -93.75 75.65
N ASP A 398 34.81 -94.68 76.25
CA ASP A 398 36.00 -95.34 75.68
C ASP A 398 37.14 -94.40 75.21
N ALA A 399 37.11 -93.11 75.54
CA ALA A 399 38.17 -92.17 75.14
C ALA A 399 39.53 -92.48 75.79
N VAL A 400 39.57 -93.17 76.92
CA VAL A 400 40.78 -93.76 77.52
C VAL A 400 40.76 -95.27 77.27
N THR A 401 41.59 -95.72 76.34
CA THR A 401 41.74 -97.13 75.97
C THR A 401 42.99 -97.72 76.66
N ASN A 402 43.11 -99.05 76.72
CA ASN A 402 44.28 -99.70 77.32
C ASN A 402 45.63 -99.20 76.75
N ALA A 403 45.69 -98.87 75.46
CA ALA A 403 46.90 -98.32 74.83
C ALA A 403 47.22 -96.85 75.22
N LYS A 404 46.32 -96.16 75.92
CA LYS A 404 46.52 -94.81 76.49
C LYS A 404 46.87 -94.86 77.99
N LEU A 405 46.73 -96.02 78.63
CA LEU A 405 47.24 -96.29 79.96
C LEU A 405 48.68 -96.80 79.79
N ALA A 406 49.61 -96.25 80.56
CA ALA A 406 50.95 -96.84 80.66
C ALA A 406 50.89 -98.14 81.48
N ASP A 407 51.92 -98.98 81.36
CA ASP A 407 52.10 -100.12 82.27
C ASP A 407 52.10 -99.61 83.72
N ASP A 408 51.42 -100.35 84.61
CA ASP A 408 51.20 -100.00 86.03
C ASP A 408 50.47 -98.66 86.30
N ALA A 409 49.85 -98.03 85.28
CA ALA A 409 49.11 -96.76 85.46
C ALA A 409 47.80 -96.88 86.25
N VAL A 410 47.25 -98.10 86.39
CA VAL A 410 46.06 -98.37 87.23
C VAL A 410 46.53 -98.98 88.54
N GLN A 411 46.63 -98.13 89.56
CA GLN A 411 47.02 -98.50 90.91
C GLN A 411 45.79 -98.86 91.76
N THR A 412 46.00 -99.43 92.95
CA THR A 412 44.92 -99.96 93.80
C THR A 412 43.86 -98.90 94.13
N GLU A 413 44.25 -97.64 94.33
CA GLU A 413 43.34 -96.50 94.56
C GLU A 413 42.48 -96.11 93.35
N ASN A 414 42.84 -96.56 92.15
CA ASN A 414 42.04 -96.34 90.94
C ASN A 414 40.93 -97.38 90.76
N ILE A 415 41.01 -98.50 91.48
CA ILE A 415 40.05 -99.61 91.44
C ILE A 415 39.10 -99.48 92.62
N LEU A 416 37.80 -99.38 92.36
CA LEU A 416 36.80 -99.34 93.44
C LEU A 416 36.66 -100.74 94.08
N ASN A 417 36.64 -100.79 95.41
CA ASN A 417 36.52 -102.05 96.14
C ASN A 417 35.28 -102.85 95.71
N GLY A 418 35.50 -104.10 95.29
CA GLY A 418 34.44 -105.02 94.90
C GLY A 418 33.90 -104.83 93.48
N THR A 419 34.47 -103.95 92.65
CA THR A 419 34.05 -103.82 91.24
C THR A 419 34.80 -104.75 90.28
N ILE A 420 35.89 -105.38 90.71
CA ILE A 420 36.52 -106.49 89.97
C ILE A 420 35.73 -107.75 90.33
N LEU A 421 34.88 -108.18 89.41
CA LEU A 421 34.06 -109.38 89.52
C LEU A 421 34.85 -110.61 89.06
N THR A 422 34.27 -111.79 89.27
CA THR A 422 34.88 -113.07 88.87
C THR A 422 35.11 -113.20 87.36
N GLU A 423 34.28 -112.52 86.57
CA GLU A 423 34.31 -112.45 85.11
C GLU A 423 35.37 -111.46 84.58
N ASP A 424 35.82 -110.50 85.39
CA ASP A 424 36.92 -109.58 85.05
C ASP A 424 38.30 -110.23 85.25
N ILE A 425 38.36 -111.33 85.99
CA ILE A 425 39.56 -112.12 86.23
C ILE A 425 39.58 -113.33 85.29
N SER A 426 40.71 -113.54 84.59
CA SER A 426 40.89 -114.73 83.75
C SER A 426 40.70 -116.01 84.56
N SER A 427 39.70 -116.82 84.17
CA SER A 427 39.31 -118.04 84.90
C SER A 427 40.43 -119.07 84.97
N GLY A 428 40.66 -119.63 86.17
CA GLY A 428 41.55 -120.78 86.38
C GLY A 428 41.00 -122.12 85.86
N GLY A 429 39.74 -122.14 85.41
CA GLY A 429 38.98 -123.36 85.13
C GLY A 429 38.17 -123.85 86.34
N ASN A 430 37.48 -124.98 86.15
CA ASN A 430 36.61 -125.56 87.17
C ASN A 430 37.39 -125.96 88.43
N ASP A 431 36.73 -125.83 89.58
CA ASP A 431 37.23 -126.20 90.90
C ASP A 431 38.61 -125.62 91.24
N LYS A 432 38.93 -124.43 90.73
CA LYS A 432 40.09 -123.64 91.18
C LYS A 432 39.69 -122.56 92.19
N VAL A 433 40.61 -122.26 93.09
CA VAL A 433 40.55 -121.15 94.03
C VAL A 433 41.77 -120.26 93.75
N LEU A 434 41.55 -118.94 93.65
CA LEU A 434 42.65 -118.00 93.55
C LEU A 434 43.28 -117.84 94.93
N VAL A 435 44.58 -118.11 95.05
CA VAL A 435 45.31 -117.93 96.32
C VAL A 435 46.61 -117.18 96.09
N THR A 436 46.99 -116.43 97.12
CA THR A 436 48.31 -115.82 97.24
C THR A 436 49.19 -116.75 98.08
N ASP A 437 50.35 -117.15 97.55
CA ASP A 437 51.32 -117.96 98.30
C ASP A 437 52.08 -117.13 99.35
N ALA A 438 52.95 -117.80 100.12
CA ALA A 438 53.73 -117.16 101.19
C ALA A 438 54.78 -116.14 100.70
N VAL A 439 55.01 -116.02 99.38
CA VAL A 439 55.92 -115.03 98.77
C VAL A 439 55.18 -113.98 97.93
N GLY A 440 53.84 -113.98 97.95
CA GLY A 440 53.01 -112.98 97.27
C GLY A 440 52.57 -113.36 95.85
N THR A 441 52.91 -114.56 95.35
CA THR A 441 52.49 -115.01 94.02
C THR A 441 51.01 -115.35 94.04
N VAL A 442 50.23 -114.71 93.17
CA VAL A 442 48.82 -115.03 92.96
C VAL A 442 48.70 -116.14 91.92
N ALA A 443 48.09 -117.26 92.27
CA ALA A 443 47.92 -118.42 91.39
C ALA A 443 46.57 -119.10 91.56
N TRP A 444 46.08 -119.71 90.48
CA TRP A 444 44.91 -120.59 90.50
C TRP A 444 45.31 -121.98 90.99
N VAL A 445 44.80 -122.38 92.14
CA VAL A 445 45.13 -123.64 92.82
C VAL A 445 43.90 -124.53 92.90
N ASP A 446 44.08 -125.85 92.77
CA ASP A 446 42.97 -126.80 92.77
C ASP A 446 42.28 -126.87 94.15
N LYS A 447 40.95 -126.81 94.19
CA LYS A 447 40.17 -126.90 95.42
C LYS A 447 40.43 -128.21 96.18
N SER A 448 40.77 -129.30 95.48
CA SER A 448 41.14 -130.58 96.10
C SER A 448 42.50 -130.57 96.81
N SER A 449 43.32 -129.53 96.61
CA SER A 449 44.61 -129.40 97.30
C SER A 449 44.52 -128.70 98.66
N PHE A 450 43.32 -128.22 99.05
CA PHE A 450 43.04 -127.76 100.40
C PHE A 450 42.40 -128.90 101.18
N ASP A 451 42.99 -129.26 102.32
CA ASP A 451 42.40 -130.23 103.25
C ASP A 451 40.99 -129.77 103.65
N ALA A 452 40.05 -130.72 103.72
CA ALA A 452 38.67 -130.43 104.09
C ALA A 452 38.61 -129.97 105.56
N ILE A 453 38.46 -128.65 105.76
CA ILE A 453 38.18 -128.06 107.08
C ILE A 453 36.77 -128.49 107.49
N ALA A 454 36.69 -129.26 108.58
CA ALA A 454 35.47 -129.85 109.14
C ALA A 454 34.70 -128.89 110.05
#